data_AF-B4G3T8-F1
#
_entry.id   AF-B4G3T8-F1
#
_cell.length_a   1.000
_cell.length_b   1.000
_cell.length_c   1.000
_cell.angle_alpha   90.00
_cell.angle_beta   90.00
_cell.angle_gamma   90.00
#
_symmetry.space_group_name_H-M   'P 1'
#
loop_
_entity.id
_entity.type
_entity.pdbx_description
1 polymer ?
#
loop_
_entity_poly.entity_id
_entity_poly.type
_entity_poly.pdbx_seq_one_letter_code
_entity_poly.pdbx_strand_id
1 'polypeptide(L)'
;MPYESMHHHQSAAAAVAAGTAPNGMLDSLSLQLRDSEMRRTEIERAHQETLAQIRNLSGSARPDAEAVENLQSRARELEKKVSLENVHCEELQIELTAALKAKAARSGQSSHMGSGATGSGGGPIPTSASSSTVTWAPTISHQDQGSEIDIIMAKIEQVKGSQKQPGN
;
A
#
# COMPACT_ATOMS: atom_id res chain seq x y z
N MET A 1 -2.72 31.52 47.49
CA MET A 1 -4.10 31.00 47.45
C MET A 1 -4.68 31.33 46.08
N PRO A 2 -5.08 30.32 45.29
CA PRO A 2 -5.69 30.53 43.98
C PRO A 2 -7.16 30.88 44.15
N TYR A 3 -7.71 31.69 43.24
CA TYR A 3 -9.14 31.69 42.98
C TYR A 3 -9.35 31.27 41.52
N GLU A 4 -10.04 30.14 41.38
CA GLU A 4 -10.57 29.66 40.13
C GLU A 4 -11.56 30.70 39.58
N SER A 5 -11.45 31.02 38.29
CA SER A 5 -12.55 31.62 37.54
C SER A 5 -12.80 30.79 36.30
N MET A 6 -13.82 29.95 36.43
CA MET A 6 -14.55 29.25 35.38
C MET A 6 -14.90 30.22 34.24
N HIS A 7 -14.28 30.04 33.08
CA HIS A 7 -14.87 30.46 31.80
C HIS A 7 -14.93 29.25 30.87
N HIS A 8 -15.92 28.40 31.12
CA HIS A 8 -16.42 27.40 30.19
C HIS A 8 -17.12 28.11 29.02
N HIS A 9 -16.37 28.62 28.06
CA HIS A 9 -16.94 29.16 26.81
C HIS A 9 -16.01 28.89 25.62
N GLN A 10 -15.55 27.64 25.45
CA GLN A 10 -14.89 27.24 24.20
C GLN A 10 -14.92 25.72 23.99
N SER A 11 -16.09 25.10 23.96
CA SER A 11 -16.21 23.67 23.63
C SER A 11 -17.45 23.33 22.80
N ALA A 12 -17.94 24.25 21.97
CA ALA A 12 -18.99 23.97 20.99
C ALA A 12 -18.45 23.51 19.62
N ALA A 13 -17.16 23.73 19.33
CA ALA A 13 -16.57 23.36 18.04
C ALA A 13 -16.08 21.89 17.98
N ALA A 14 -15.83 21.24 19.13
CA ALA A 14 -15.36 19.85 19.18
C ALA A 14 -16.50 18.81 19.07
N ALA A 15 -17.76 19.22 19.28
CA ALA A 15 -18.90 18.31 19.28
C ALA A 15 -19.41 17.94 17.86
N VAL A 16 -18.99 18.65 16.81
CA VAL A 16 -19.43 18.36 15.43
C VAL A 16 -18.75 17.10 14.87
N ALA A 17 -17.57 16.72 15.36
CA ALA A 17 -16.83 15.57 14.85
C ALA A 17 -17.23 14.22 15.49
N ALA A 18 -17.96 14.23 16.61
CA ALA A 18 -18.29 13.02 17.35
C ALA A 18 -19.69 12.45 17.01
N GLY A 19 -20.41 13.08 16.08
CA GLY A 19 -21.76 12.69 15.65
C GLY A 19 -21.82 12.01 14.27
N THR A 20 -20.71 11.46 13.75
CA THR A 20 -20.68 10.87 12.41
C THR A 20 -21.51 9.59 12.40
N ALA A 21 -22.79 9.73 12.06
CA ALA A 21 -23.61 8.61 11.63
C ALA A 21 -22.81 7.79 10.59
N PRO A 22 -22.96 6.46 10.53
CA PRO A 22 -22.21 5.58 9.61
C PRO A 22 -22.30 5.99 8.12
N ASN A 23 -23.23 6.89 7.77
CA ASN A 23 -23.34 7.51 6.46
C ASN A 23 -22.20 8.52 6.17
N GLY A 24 -21.75 9.33 7.13
CA GLY A 24 -20.69 10.32 6.89
C GLY A 24 -19.32 9.71 6.58
N MET A 25 -19.06 8.50 7.07
CA MET A 25 -17.86 7.72 6.71
C MET A 25 -17.91 7.23 5.25
N LEU A 26 -19.08 6.77 4.79
CA LEU A 26 -19.27 6.36 3.39
C LEU A 26 -19.12 7.54 2.43
N ASP A 27 -19.67 8.70 2.81
CA ASP A 27 -19.54 9.93 2.02
C ASP A 27 -18.09 10.39 1.94
N SER A 28 -17.34 10.30 3.05
CA SER A 28 -15.90 10.59 3.09
C SER A 28 -15.09 9.63 2.22
N LEU A 29 -15.31 8.32 2.30
CA LEU A 29 -14.63 7.33 1.47
C LEU A 29 -14.91 7.55 -0.02
N SER A 30 -16.16 7.86 -0.36
CA SER A 30 -16.56 8.16 -1.74
C SER A 30 -15.89 9.43 -2.27
N LEU A 31 -15.75 10.46 -1.44
CA LEU A 31 -15.04 11.69 -1.81
C LEU A 31 -13.54 11.42 -2.02
N GLN A 32 -12.90 10.72 -1.08
CA GLN A 32 -11.47 10.37 -1.19
C GLN A 32 -11.17 9.54 -2.43
N LEU A 33 -12.05 8.59 -2.78
CA LEU A 33 -11.89 7.79 -4.00
C LEU A 33 -11.89 8.68 -5.25
N ARG A 34 -12.83 9.64 -5.35
CA ARG A 34 -12.88 10.56 -6.49
C ARG A 34 -11.67 11.47 -6.55
N ASP A 35 -11.20 11.96 -5.41
CA ASP A 35 -10.01 12.81 -5.34
C ASP A 35 -8.75 12.04 -5.74
N SER A 36 -8.60 10.78 -5.30
CA SER A 36 -7.49 9.91 -5.70
C SER A 36 -7.55 9.54 -7.18
N GLU A 37 -8.74 9.23 -7.72
CA GLU A 37 -8.93 8.97 -9.15
C GLU A 37 -8.55 10.20 -10.00
N MET A 38 -9.00 11.39 -9.60
CA MET A 38 -8.61 12.64 -10.27
C MET A 38 -7.10 12.84 -10.24
N ARG A 39 -6.47 12.69 -9.07
CA ARG A 39 -5.02 12.80 -8.93
C ARG A 39 -4.28 11.79 -9.80
N ARG A 40 -4.75 10.55 -9.89
CA ARG A 40 -4.18 9.53 -10.78
C ARG A 40 -4.18 10.01 -12.24
N THR A 41 -5.32 10.53 -12.72
CA THR A 41 -5.41 11.07 -14.09
C THR A 41 -4.48 12.26 -14.33
N GLU A 42 -4.28 13.10 -13.32
CA GLU A 42 -3.35 14.23 -13.40
C GLU A 42 -1.89 13.77 -13.50
N ILE A 43 -1.51 12.75 -12.74
CA ILE A 43 -0.16 12.15 -12.79
C ILE A 43 0.06 11.50 -14.16
N GLU A 44 -0.92 10.75 -14.68
CA GLU A 44 -0.86 10.16 -16.02
C GLU A 44 -0.70 11.23 -17.11
N ARG A 45 -1.45 12.33 -17.01
CA ARG A 45 -1.29 13.48 -17.90
C ARG A 45 0.12 14.05 -17.83
N ALA A 46 0.66 14.26 -16.62
CA ALA A 46 2.02 14.75 -16.45
C ALA A 46 3.08 13.77 -17.00
N HIS A 47 2.82 12.46 -16.93
CA HIS A 47 3.68 11.45 -17.53
C HIS A 47 3.69 11.57 -19.06
N GLN A 48 2.52 11.68 -19.70
CA GLN A 48 2.42 11.91 -21.14
C GLN A 48 3.10 13.21 -21.58
N GLU A 49 2.97 14.28 -20.80
CA GLU A 49 3.64 15.56 -21.06
C GLU A 49 5.17 15.42 -20.98
N THR A 50 5.66 14.65 -20.02
CA THR A 50 7.10 14.37 -19.88
C THR A 50 7.62 13.58 -21.08
N LEU A 51 6.88 12.57 -21.56
CA LEU A 51 7.23 11.83 -22.78
C LEU A 51 7.24 12.72 -24.03
N ALA A 52 6.29 13.65 -24.14
CA ALA A 52 6.27 14.63 -25.22
C ALA A 52 7.51 15.55 -25.18
N GLN A 53 7.90 16.02 -23.99
CA GLN A 53 9.13 16.81 -23.82
C GLN A 53 10.39 16.04 -24.23
N ILE A 54 10.50 14.77 -23.84
CA ILE A 54 11.62 13.90 -24.25
C ILE A 54 11.68 13.77 -25.79
N ARG A 55 10.53 13.56 -26.45
CA ARG A 55 10.46 13.46 -27.91
C ARG A 55 10.92 14.75 -28.59
N ASN A 56 10.48 15.90 -28.06
CA ASN A 56 10.83 17.21 -28.59
C ASN A 56 12.33 17.51 -28.45
N LEU A 57 12.93 17.21 -27.29
CA LEU A 57 14.35 17.43 -27.04
C LEU A 57 15.24 16.44 -27.81
N SER A 58 14.82 15.17 -27.90
CA SER A 58 15.53 14.15 -28.68
C SER A 58 15.49 14.44 -30.18
N GLY A 59 14.47 15.15 -30.68
CA GLY A 59 14.36 15.59 -32.06
C GLY A 59 15.14 16.87 -32.40
N SER A 60 15.77 17.51 -31.42
CA SER A 60 16.61 18.70 -31.63
C SER A 60 17.91 18.35 -32.35
N ALA A 61 18.40 19.27 -33.19
CA ALA A 61 19.68 19.11 -33.90
C ALA A 61 20.88 18.96 -32.97
N ARG A 62 20.78 19.46 -31.72
CA ARG A 62 21.70 19.15 -30.61
C ARG A 62 20.85 18.80 -29.39
N PRO A 63 20.65 17.51 -29.07
CA PRO A 63 19.92 17.11 -27.88
C PRO A 63 20.77 17.39 -26.64
N ASP A 64 20.14 17.97 -25.62
CA ASP A 64 20.72 18.09 -24.29
C ASP A 64 20.55 16.74 -23.56
N ALA A 65 21.64 15.98 -23.48
CA ALA A 65 21.63 14.63 -22.94
C ALA A 65 21.25 14.59 -21.45
N GLU A 66 21.71 15.56 -20.66
CA GLU A 66 21.43 15.62 -19.22
C GLU A 66 19.95 15.95 -18.97
N ALA A 67 19.39 16.91 -19.73
CA ALA A 67 17.97 17.22 -19.64
C ALA A 67 17.09 16.01 -20.03
N VAL A 68 17.48 15.26 -21.06
CA VAL A 68 16.76 14.05 -21.47
C VAL A 68 16.82 12.96 -20.40
N GLU A 69 17.98 12.72 -19.79
CA GLU A 69 18.14 11.74 -18.70
C GLU A 69 17.30 12.12 -17.47
N ASN A 70 17.30 13.39 -17.09
CA ASN A 70 16.48 13.90 -16.00
C ASN A 70 14.98 13.70 -16.25
N LEU A 71 14.51 13.99 -17.48
CA LEU A 71 13.12 13.76 -17.86
C LEU A 71 12.77 12.27 -17.91
N GLN A 72 13.68 11.40 -18.35
CA GLN A 72 13.47 9.96 -18.32
C GLN A 72 13.36 9.44 -16.87
N SER A 73 14.20 9.96 -15.97
CA SER A 73 14.11 9.66 -14.53
C SER A 73 12.74 10.07 -13.98
N ARG A 74 12.30 11.30 -14.28
CA ARG A 74 10.97 11.80 -13.92
C ARG A 74 9.84 10.97 -14.51
N ALA A 75 9.96 10.51 -15.75
CA ALA A 75 8.95 9.66 -16.39
C ALA A 75 8.75 8.34 -15.61
N ARG A 76 9.85 7.66 -15.24
CA ARG A 76 9.85 6.45 -14.39
C ARG A 76 9.28 6.73 -12.99
N GLU A 77 9.58 7.89 -12.41
CA GLU A 77 9.02 8.29 -11.12
C GLU A 77 7.49 8.48 -11.19
N LEU A 78 7.01 9.12 -12.25
CA LEU A 78 5.57 9.32 -12.48
C LEU A 78 4.86 7.99 -12.69
N GLU A 79 5.43 7.04 -13.43
CA GLU A 79 4.90 5.67 -13.56
C GLU A 79 4.74 5.01 -12.18
N LYS A 80 5.77 5.11 -11.33
CA LYS A 80 5.69 4.61 -9.95
C LYS A 80 4.57 5.28 -9.15
N LYS A 81 4.39 6.59 -9.31
CA LYS A 81 3.30 7.33 -8.63
C LYS A 81 1.92 6.90 -9.12
N VAL A 82 1.74 6.66 -10.41
CA VAL A 82 0.49 6.10 -10.96
C VAL A 82 0.19 4.75 -10.31
N SER A 83 1.18 3.85 -10.23
CA SER A 83 1.01 2.54 -9.59
C SER A 83 0.60 2.65 -8.12
N LEU A 84 1.20 3.59 -7.37
CA LEU A 84 0.85 3.81 -5.96
C LEU A 84 -0.58 4.36 -5.79
N GLU A 85 -0.97 5.36 -6.58
CA GLU A 85 -2.34 5.89 -6.54
C GLU A 85 -3.37 4.85 -7.03
N ASN A 86 -2.99 3.97 -7.95
CA ASN A 86 -3.86 2.87 -8.35
C ASN A 86 -4.14 1.89 -7.20
N VAL A 87 -3.10 1.50 -6.45
CA VAL A 87 -3.26 0.69 -5.24
C VAL A 87 -4.13 1.43 -4.21
N HIS A 88 -3.91 2.73 -4.02
CA HIS A 88 -4.73 3.51 -3.08
C HIS A 88 -6.22 3.57 -3.50
N CYS A 89 -6.51 3.73 -4.79
CA CYS A 89 -7.87 3.63 -5.32
C CYS A 89 -8.49 2.25 -5.04
N GLU A 90 -7.73 1.17 -5.26
CA GLU A 90 -8.19 -0.20 -4.99
C GLU A 90 -8.50 -0.42 -3.50
N GLU A 91 -7.64 0.07 -2.61
CA GLU A 91 -7.84 0.03 -1.15
C GLU A 91 -9.14 0.77 -0.75
N LEU A 92 -9.32 2.01 -1.23
CA LEU A 92 -10.53 2.80 -0.96
C LEU A 92 -11.80 2.13 -1.50
N GLN A 93 -11.74 1.51 -2.68
CA GLN A 93 -12.86 0.75 -3.24
C GLN A 93 -13.22 -0.47 -2.39
N ILE A 94 -12.21 -1.19 -1.88
CA ILE A 94 -12.42 -2.33 -0.97
C ILE A 94 -13.07 -1.86 0.33
N GLU A 95 -12.58 -0.79 0.94
CA GLU A 95 -13.13 -0.23 2.18
C GLU A 95 -14.58 0.26 1.99
N LEU A 96 -14.85 0.99 0.90
CA LEU A 96 -16.20 1.47 0.59
C LEU A 96 -17.17 0.29 0.40
N THR A 97 -16.76 -0.74 -0.33
CA THR A 97 -17.55 -1.94 -0.56
C THR A 97 -17.79 -2.71 0.74
N ALA A 98 -16.76 -2.85 1.59
CA ALA A 98 -16.88 -3.50 2.89
C ALA A 98 -17.84 -2.74 3.82
N ALA A 99 -17.74 -1.41 3.85
CA ALA A 99 -18.62 -0.55 4.64
C ALA A 99 -20.09 -0.63 4.17
N LEU A 100 -20.33 -0.68 2.85
CA LEU A 100 -21.66 -0.89 2.28
C LEU A 100 -22.25 -2.26 2.67
N LYS A 101 -21.45 -3.34 2.56
CA LYS A 101 -21.87 -4.69 2.99
C LYS A 101 -22.21 -4.74 4.48
N ALA A 102 -21.38 -4.12 5.33
CA ALA A 102 -21.62 -4.03 6.77
C ALA A 102 -22.90 -3.24 7.08
N LYS A 103 -23.17 -2.15 6.35
CA LYS A 103 -24.41 -1.37 6.49
C LYS A 103 -25.64 -2.21 6.11
N ALA A 104 -25.58 -2.97 5.03
CA ALA A 104 -26.68 -3.85 4.60
C ALA A 104 -26.97 -4.95 5.64
N ALA A 105 -25.93 -5.58 6.21
CA ALA A 105 -26.08 -6.60 7.26
C ALA A 105 -26.77 -6.07 8.52
N ARG A 106 -26.50 -4.81 8.91
CA ARG A 106 -27.17 -4.14 10.05
C ARG A 106 -28.63 -3.80 9.75
N SER A 107 -28.95 -3.43 8.51
CA SER A 107 -30.34 -3.13 8.12
C SER A 107 -31.24 -4.37 8.15
N GLY A 108 -30.69 -5.56 7.82
CA GLY A 108 -31.42 -6.83 7.80
C GLY A 108 -31.76 -7.42 9.19
N GLN A 109 -31.21 -6.88 10.28
CA GLN A 109 -31.50 -7.34 11.65
C GLN A 109 -32.69 -6.62 12.30
N SER A 110 -33.30 -5.64 11.62
CA SER A 110 -34.43 -4.86 12.14
C SER A 110 -35.82 -5.43 11.82
N SER A 111 -35.92 -6.62 11.22
CA SER A 111 -37.19 -7.20 10.77
C SER A 111 -37.40 -8.69 11.09
N HIS A 112 -36.92 -9.20 12.23
CA HIS A 112 -37.33 -10.50 12.76
C HIS A 112 -37.54 -10.47 14.28
N MET A 113 -38.61 -9.80 14.71
CA MET A 113 -39.34 -10.21 15.91
C MET A 113 -40.17 -11.43 15.51
N GLY A 114 -39.61 -12.61 15.73
CA GLY A 114 -40.27 -13.89 15.47
C GLY A 114 -39.66 -14.96 16.36
N SER A 115 -40.33 -15.23 17.48
CA SER A 115 -40.05 -16.30 18.44
C SER A 115 -39.70 -17.63 17.78
N GLY A 116 -38.69 -18.33 18.29
CA GLY A 116 -38.46 -19.71 17.90
C GLY A 116 -37.20 -20.35 18.47
N ALA A 117 -37.40 -21.13 19.54
CA ALA A 117 -36.72 -22.39 19.86
C ALA A 117 -35.19 -22.42 20.07
N THR A 118 -34.85 -22.70 21.34
CA THR A 118 -33.83 -23.67 21.79
C THR A 118 -33.23 -24.58 20.71
N GLY A 119 -31.91 -24.55 20.60
CA GLY A 119 -31.11 -25.53 19.85
C GLY A 119 -29.67 -25.55 20.34
N SER A 120 -29.41 -26.32 21.40
CA SER A 120 -28.08 -26.77 21.79
C SER A 120 -27.52 -27.69 20.70
N GLY A 121 -26.42 -27.33 20.08
CA GLY A 121 -25.73 -28.18 19.11
C GLY A 121 -24.32 -27.68 18.88
N GLY A 122 -23.35 -28.42 19.43
CA GLY A 122 -21.93 -28.12 19.30
C GLY A 122 -21.50 -28.07 17.83
N GLY A 123 -20.88 -26.95 17.45
CA GLY A 123 -20.13 -26.82 16.21
C GLY A 123 -18.64 -26.64 16.56
N PRO A 124 -17.72 -27.30 15.85
CA PRO A 124 -16.31 -27.12 16.08
C PRO A 124 -15.94 -25.67 15.74
N ILE A 125 -15.19 -25.02 16.62
CA ILE A 125 -14.45 -23.79 16.34
C ILE A 125 -13.52 -24.07 15.14
N PRO A 126 -13.71 -23.46 13.94
CA PRO A 126 -12.63 -23.38 12.99
C PRO A 126 -11.75 -22.21 13.45
N THR A 127 -10.74 -22.51 14.27
CA THR A 127 -9.62 -21.59 14.42
C THR A 127 -8.92 -21.53 13.07
N SER A 128 -9.32 -20.56 12.26
CA SER A 128 -8.62 -20.14 11.07
C SER A 128 -7.24 -19.61 11.50
N ALA A 129 -6.27 -20.51 11.53
CA ALA A 129 -4.86 -20.13 11.53
C ALA A 129 -4.46 -19.91 10.07
N SER A 130 -4.88 -18.79 9.49
CA SER A 130 -4.21 -18.26 8.30
C SER A 130 -2.83 -17.76 8.73
N SER A 131 -1.88 -18.69 8.86
CA SER A 131 -0.46 -18.38 9.02
C SER A 131 0.05 -17.83 7.69
N SER A 132 -0.18 -16.55 7.42
CA SER A 132 0.58 -15.82 6.40
C SER A 132 1.95 -15.49 6.96
N THR A 133 2.87 -16.45 6.91
CA THR A 133 4.28 -16.15 7.02
C THR A 133 4.75 -15.75 5.62
N VAL A 134 4.75 -14.44 5.34
CA VAL A 134 5.47 -13.90 4.18
C VAL A 134 6.95 -13.97 4.52
N THR A 135 7.56 -15.10 4.19
CA THR A 135 8.98 -15.34 4.40
C THR A 135 9.73 -14.82 3.17
N TRP A 136 10.43 -13.69 3.32
CA TRP A 136 11.38 -13.16 2.33
C TRP A 136 12.69 -13.97 2.25
N ALA A 137 12.81 -15.04 3.04
CA ALA A 137 13.97 -15.93 3.05
C ALA A 137 13.75 -17.13 2.10
N PRO A 138 14.68 -17.45 1.21
CA PRO A 138 14.62 -18.66 0.40
C PRO A 138 14.51 -19.90 1.29
N THR A 139 13.47 -20.72 1.08
CA THR A 139 13.37 -22.04 1.71
C THR A 139 14.34 -22.99 1.00
N ILE A 140 15.56 -23.10 1.51
CA ILE A 140 16.56 -24.02 0.95
C ILE A 140 16.28 -25.44 1.48
N SER A 141 15.41 -26.15 0.78
CA SER A 141 15.29 -27.62 0.90
C SER A 141 16.26 -28.27 -0.07
N HIS A 142 17.57 -28.19 0.16
CA HIS A 142 18.53 -29.06 -0.53
C HIS A 142 19.70 -29.39 0.42
N GLN A 143 19.39 -30.30 1.32
CA GLN A 143 20.34 -31.01 2.17
C GLN A 143 21.07 -32.05 1.32
N ASP A 144 22.11 -31.65 0.58
CA ASP A 144 23.32 -32.46 0.26
C ASP A 144 24.37 -31.76 -0.63
N GLN A 145 24.16 -30.49 -1.01
CA GLN A 145 25.25 -29.68 -1.58
C GLN A 145 25.62 -28.66 -0.52
N GLY A 146 26.92 -28.56 -0.19
CA GLY A 146 27.42 -27.67 0.86
C GLY A 146 26.77 -26.29 0.78
N SER A 147 26.62 -25.63 1.93
CA SER A 147 25.93 -24.34 1.98
C SER A 147 26.48 -23.42 0.89
N GLU A 148 25.65 -22.59 0.27
CA GLU A 148 26.12 -21.61 -0.71
C GLU A 148 27.32 -20.80 -0.15
N ILE A 149 27.31 -20.61 1.17
CA ILE A 149 28.40 -20.04 1.96
C ILE A 149 29.71 -20.83 1.85
N ASP A 150 29.67 -22.16 1.94
CA ASP A 150 30.83 -23.04 1.83
C ASP A 150 31.42 -23.02 0.41
N ILE A 151 30.55 -22.99 -0.61
CA ILE A 151 30.95 -22.88 -2.02
C ILE A 151 31.66 -21.55 -2.26
N ILE A 152 31.12 -20.45 -1.71
CA ILE A 152 31.72 -19.12 -1.81
C ILE A 152 33.05 -19.04 -1.08
N MET A 153 33.16 -19.56 0.15
CA MET A 153 34.42 -19.60 0.91
C MET A 153 35.51 -20.37 0.16
N ALA A 154 35.19 -21.55 -0.37
CA ALA A 154 36.13 -22.35 -1.15
C ALA A 154 36.64 -21.59 -2.39
N LYS A 155 35.76 -20.85 -3.07
CA LYS A 155 36.12 -20.07 -4.26
C LYS A 155 37.01 -18.88 -3.93
N ILE A 156 36.79 -18.22 -2.78
CA ILE A 156 37.65 -17.14 -2.28
C ILE A 156 39.05 -17.66 -1.95
N GLU A 157 39.13 -18.84 -1.34
CA GLU A 157 40.41 -19.46 -0.98
C GLU A 157 41.22 -19.88 -2.22
N GLN A 158 40.55 -20.41 -3.26
CA GLN A 158 41.19 -20.71 -4.56
C GLN A 158 41.75 -19.46 -5.25
N VAL A 159 41.03 -18.33 -5.21
CA VAL A 159 41.51 -17.07 -5.78
C VAL A 159 42.72 -16.53 -5.01
N LYS A 160 42.73 -16.67 -3.68
CA LYS A 160 43.90 -16.31 -2.85
C LYS A 160 45.10 -17.21 -3.09
N GLY A 161 44.89 -18.51 -3.28
CA GLY A 161 45.97 -19.47 -3.58
C GLY A 161 46.57 -19.30 -4.97
N SER A 162 45.77 -18.88 -5.96
CA SER A 162 46.21 -18.74 -7.36
C SER A 162 47.04 -17.48 -7.63
N GLN A 163 47.10 -16.53 -6.69
CA GLN A 163 47.89 -15.29 -6.80
C GLN A 163 49.33 -15.43 -6.27
N LYS A 164 49.75 -16.60 -5.78
CA LYS A 164 51.13 -16.82 -5.30
C LYS A 164 51.95 -17.68 -6.27
N GLN A 165 52.35 -17.06 -7.38
CA GLN A 165 53.52 -17.45 -8.18
C GLN A 165 54.24 -16.17 -8.65
N PRO A 166 55.13 -15.57 -7.84
CA PRO A 166 56.20 -14.74 -8.37
C PRO A 166 57.35 -15.64 -8.81
N GLY A 167 57.82 -15.45 -10.03
CA GLY A 167 58.89 -16.23 -10.61
C GLY A 167 60.19 -16.20 -9.80
N ASN A 168 60.88 -17.33 -9.83
CA ASN A 168 62.31 -17.41 -10.10
C ASN A 168 62.64 -18.81 -10.64
#